data_AF-A0A3A8NTH8-F1
#
_entry.id   AF-A0A3A8NTH8-F1
#
_cell.length_a   1.000
_cell.length_b   1.000
_cell.length_c   1.000
_cell.angle_alpha   90.00
_cell.angle_beta   90.00
_cell.angle_gamma   90.00
#
_symmetry.space_group_name_H-M   'P 1'
#
loop_
_entity.id
_entity.type
_entity.pdbx_description
1 polymer ?
#
loop_
_entity_poly.entity_id
_entity_poly.type
_entity_poly.pdbx_seq_one_letter_code
_entity_poly.pdbx_strand_id
1 'polypeptide(L)'
;MLVVLGLALATTSRSGTAHAQASKASVSLAQAPCTPKDSTVSCCVKTHPTAPERCGATKLEAAEILFAGRVAMELARPDLPEWKRVCMETYVKCQEEDWLGHCYECFRYCEGQKGEWPRNKCRRQQGDN
;
A
#
# COMPACT_ATOMS: atom_id res chain seq x y z
N MET A 1 -9.10 69.91 28.27
CA MET A 1 -8.89 70.31 26.87
C MET A 1 -8.55 69.08 26.06
N LEU A 2 -9.23 68.92 24.92
CA LEU A 2 -9.10 67.83 23.96
C LEU A 2 -7.84 67.99 23.10
N VAL A 3 -7.12 66.89 22.83
CA VAL A 3 -6.40 66.70 21.56
C VAL A 3 -6.61 65.24 21.12
N VAL A 4 -7.27 65.10 19.97
CA VAL A 4 -7.44 63.86 19.19
C VAL A 4 -6.54 63.97 17.96
N LEU A 5 -5.85 62.89 17.57
CA LEU A 5 -5.37 62.47 16.24
C LEU A 5 -4.11 61.61 16.47
N GLY A 6 -3.92 60.38 16.02
CA GLY A 6 -4.65 59.47 15.13
C GLY A 6 -3.62 58.54 14.45
N LEU A 7 -3.94 57.26 14.27
CA LEU A 7 -3.60 56.36 13.14
C LEU A 7 -3.51 54.88 13.57
N ALA A 8 -4.16 54.05 12.75
CA ALA A 8 -4.54 52.66 12.96
C ALA A 8 -3.41 51.66 12.73
N LEU A 9 -3.57 50.40 13.21
CA LEU A 9 -3.17 49.17 12.50
C LEU A 9 -3.88 47.92 13.06
N ALA A 10 -4.72 47.38 12.17
CA ALA A 10 -5.17 46.01 11.92
C ALA A 10 -4.82 44.82 12.88
N THR A 11 -5.91 44.09 13.19
CA THR A 11 -6.11 42.62 13.08
C THR A 11 -5.31 41.60 13.90
N THR A 12 -6.08 40.87 14.72
CA THR A 12 -6.10 39.40 14.94
C THR A 12 -4.82 38.67 15.37
N SER A 13 -4.88 37.95 16.48
CA SER A 13 -4.09 36.72 16.65
C SER A 13 -4.91 35.64 17.35
N ARG A 14 -5.08 34.56 16.59
CA ARG A 14 -5.89 33.37 16.82
C ARG A 14 -5.35 32.52 17.98
N SER A 15 -6.27 32.03 18.80
CA SER A 15 -6.13 30.77 19.51
C SER A 15 -5.84 29.65 18.51
N GLY A 16 -4.78 28.89 18.75
CA GLY A 16 -4.41 27.74 17.93
C GLY A 16 -3.80 26.65 18.80
N THR A 17 -4.64 25.90 19.51
CA THR A 17 -4.27 24.59 20.05
C THR A 17 -3.99 23.66 18.89
N ALA A 18 -2.72 23.37 18.64
CA ALA A 18 -2.29 22.35 17.70
C ALA A 18 -2.64 20.98 18.26
N HIS A 19 -3.84 20.48 17.97
CA HIS A 19 -4.07 19.04 18.02
C HIS A 19 -3.24 18.42 16.90
N ALA A 20 -2.16 17.71 17.28
CA ALA A 20 -1.47 16.80 16.40
C ALA A 20 -2.44 15.68 16.01
N GLN A 21 -3.19 15.91 14.94
CA GLN A 21 -4.00 14.90 14.31
C GLN A 21 -3.01 13.97 13.60
N ALA A 22 -2.62 12.90 14.29
CA ALA A 22 -1.97 11.76 13.69
C ALA A 22 -2.96 11.18 12.68
N SER A 23 -2.86 11.64 11.43
CA SER A 23 -3.55 11.07 10.29
C SER A 23 -3.06 9.64 10.13
N LYS A 24 -3.69 8.71 10.85
CA LYS A 24 -3.81 7.34 10.37
C LYS A 24 -4.54 7.48 9.05
N ALA A 25 -3.79 7.51 7.96
CA ALA A 25 -4.34 7.35 6.64
C ALA A 25 -5.10 6.03 6.67
N SER A 26 -6.41 6.09 6.91
CA SER A 26 -7.34 5.03 6.56
C SER A 26 -7.40 5.05 5.04
N VAL A 27 -6.29 4.61 4.44
CA VAL A 27 -6.22 4.27 3.03
C VAL A 27 -7.36 3.28 2.83
N SER A 28 -8.35 3.69 2.04
CA SER A 28 -9.54 2.88 1.75
C SER A 28 -9.11 1.67 0.92
N LEU A 29 -8.49 0.69 1.58
CA LEU A 29 -8.17 -0.62 1.03
C LEU A 29 -9.45 -1.43 0.71
N ALA A 30 -10.62 -0.94 1.14
CA ALA A 30 -11.92 -1.60 1.10
C ALA A 30 -12.52 -1.79 -0.32
N GLN A 31 -11.76 -1.50 -1.38
CA GLN A 31 -12.30 -1.49 -2.74
C GLN A 31 -11.61 -2.46 -3.71
N ALA A 32 -10.73 -3.36 -3.27
CA ALA A 32 -10.25 -4.41 -4.16
C ALA A 32 -11.41 -5.41 -4.41
N PRO A 33 -12.02 -5.46 -5.62
CA PRO A 33 -13.05 -6.46 -5.90
C PRO A 33 -12.44 -7.86 -5.77
N CYS A 34 -13.17 -8.77 -5.14
CA CYS A 34 -12.76 -10.16 -5.13
C CYS A 34 -12.85 -10.73 -6.54
N THR A 35 -11.83 -11.47 -6.95
CA THR A 35 -11.79 -12.18 -8.22
C THR A 35 -12.22 -13.64 -8.02
N PRO A 36 -12.59 -14.37 -9.07
CA PRO A 36 -12.85 -15.82 -8.97
C PRO A 36 -11.66 -16.64 -8.46
N LYS A 37 -10.45 -16.07 -8.46
CA LYS A 37 -9.22 -16.70 -7.93
C LYS A 37 -9.04 -16.50 -6.43
N ASP A 38 -9.79 -15.59 -5.81
CA ASP A 38 -9.70 -15.34 -4.38
C ASP A 38 -10.39 -16.43 -3.57
N SER A 39 -9.69 -16.96 -2.56
CA SER A 39 -10.32 -17.81 -1.55
C SER A 39 -11.32 -17.00 -0.70
N THR A 40 -12.22 -17.69 0.00
CA THR A 40 -13.16 -17.06 0.94
C THR A 40 -12.43 -16.21 1.99
N VAL A 41 -11.29 -16.69 2.49
CA VAL A 41 -10.44 -15.96 3.45
C VAL A 41 -9.81 -14.72 2.78
N SER A 42 -9.22 -14.86 1.60
CA SER A 42 -8.62 -13.74 0.85
C SER A 42 -9.64 -12.64 0.57
N CYS A 43 -10.81 -13.02 0.05
CA CYS A 43 -11.89 -12.09 -0.25
C CYS A 43 -12.40 -11.39 1.02
N CYS A 44 -12.54 -12.12 2.13
CA CYS A 44 -12.90 -11.54 3.42
C CYS A 44 -11.86 -10.52 3.88
N VAL A 45 -10.57 -10.82 3.79
CA VAL A 45 -9.49 -9.90 4.19
C VAL A 45 -9.48 -8.64 3.31
N LYS A 46 -9.63 -8.80 1.99
CA LYS A 46 -9.71 -7.67 1.04
C LYS A 46 -10.89 -6.72 1.36
N THR A 47 -12.02 -7.28 1.77
CA THR A 47 -13.24 -6.51 2.13
C THR A 47 -13.21 -5.97 3.56
N HIS A 48 -12.43 -6.57 4.46
CA HIS A 48 -12.29 -6.19 5.87
C HIS A 48 -10.83 -5.92 6.27
N PRO A 49 -10.15 -4.96 5.63
CA PRO A 49 -8.71 -4.80 5.77
C PRO A 49 -8.23 -4.33 7.15
N THR A 50 -9.15 -3.84 7.99
CA THR A 50 -8.86 -3.37 9.34
C THR A 50 -8.99 -4.45 10.42
N ALA A 51 -9.53 -5.62 10.08
CA ALA A 51 -9.71 -6.74 11.01
C ALA A 51 -9.57 -8.10 10.33
N PRO A 52 -8.44 -8.39 9.66
CA PRO A 52 -8.26 -9.58 8.83
C PRO A 52 -8.26 -10.90 9.63
N GLU A 53 -7.93 -10.87 10.92
CA GLU A 53 -7.95 -12.06 11.79
C GLU A 53 -9.37 -12.63 11.96
N ARG A 54 -10.41 -11.80 11.78
CA ARG A 54 -11.81 -12.24 11.80
C ARG A 54 -12.16 -13.11 10.60
N CYS A 55 -11.36 -13.07 9.55
CA CYS A 55 -11.52 -13.90 8.35
C CYS A 55 -10.89 -15.28 8.49
N GLY A 56 -10.28 -15.60 9.64
CA GLY A 56 -9.55 -16.84 9.85
C GLY A 56 -8.17 -16.88 9.19
N ALA A 57 -7.70 -15.74 8.64
CA ALA A 57 -6.35 -15.62 8.12
C ALA A 57 -5.33 -15.59 9.26
N THR A 58 -4.21 -16.28 9.09
CA THR A 58 -3.05 -16.06 9.96
C THR A 58 -2.51 -14.65 9.77
N LYS A 59 -1.75 -14.15 10.75
CA LYS A 59 -1.13 -12.82 10.65
C LYS A 59 -0.28 -12.65 9.39
N LEU A 60 0.40 -13.71 8.97
CA LEU A 60 1.24 -13.70 7.78
C LEU A 60 0.39 -13.65 6.50
N GLU A 61 -0.59 -14.54 6.36
CA GLU A 61 -1.50 -14.53 5.19
C GLU A 61 -2.24 -13.19 5.07
N ALA A 62 -2.75 -12.67 6.19
CA ALA A 62 -3.39 -11.35 6.22
C ALA A 62 -2.45 -10.25 5.73
N ALA A 63 -1.20 -10.23 6.20
CA ALA A 63 -0.21 -9.26 5.79
C ALA A 63 0.09 -9.35 4.29
N GLU A 64 0.18 -10.56 3.73
CA GLU A 64 0.41 -10.78 2.29
C GLU A 64 -0.77 -10.29 1.44
N ILE A 65 -2.01 -10.60 1.84
CA ILE A 65 -3.22 -10.16 1.12
C ILE A 65 -3.32 -8.63 1.15
N LEU A 66 -3.12 -8.02 2.31
CA LEU A 66 -3.16 -6.55 2.46
C LEU A 66 -2.02 -5.88 1.70
N PHE A 67 -0.85 -6.53 1.67
CA PHE A 67 0.30 -6.05 0.92
C PHE A 67 0.00 -6.04 -0.59
N ALA A 68 -0.62 -7.09 -1.13
CA ALA A 68 -1.04 -7.12 -2.53
C ALA A 68 -2.01 -5.97 -2.86
N GLY A 69 -2.97 -5.68 -1.98
CA GLY A 69 -3.87 -4.52 -2.12
C GLY A 69 -3.10 -3.19 -2.16
N ARG A 70 -2.11 -3.02 -1.28
CA ARG A 70 -1.24 -1.83 -1.27
C ARG A 70 -0.42 -1.69 -2.56
N VAL A 71 0.13 -2.80 -3.09
CA VAL A 71 0.90 -2.79 -4.34
C VAL A 71 0.07 -2.23 -5.49
N ALA A 72 -1.20 -2.65 -5.62
CA ALA A 72 -2.09 -2.13 -6.65
C ALA A 72 -2.30 -0.60 -6.53
N MET A 73 -2.44 -0.09 -5.30
CA MET A 73 -2.57 1.36 -5.06
C MET A 73 -1.28 2.13 -5.36
N GLU A 74 -0.13 1.59 -4.99
CA GLU A 74 1.17 2.23 -5.26
C GLU A 74 1.48 2.25 -6.76
N LEU A 75 1.12 1.21 -7.51
CA LEU A 75 1.27 1.16 -8.98
C LEU A 75 0.42 2.22 -9.70
N ALA A 76 -0.69 2.66 -9.11
CA ALA A 76 -1.51 3.74 -9.66
C ALA A 76 -0.86 5.14 -9.50
N ARG A 77 0.23 5.25 -8.73
CA ARG A 77 0.92 6.53 -8.52
C ARG A 77 1.79 6.90 -9.71
N PRO A 78 1.68 8.13 -10.25
CA PRO A 78 2.49 8.55 -11.40
C PRO A 78 3.96 8.77 -11.04
N ASP A 79 4.26 9.13 -9.78
CA ASP A 79 5.59 9.47 -9.26
C ASP A 79 6.38 8.25 -8.72
N LEU A 80 5.93 7.03 -9.00
CA LEU A 80 6.59 5.82 -8.54
C LEU A 80 7.94 5.62 -9.29
N PRO A 81 9.08 5.49 -8.57
CA PRO A 81 10.37 5.20 -9.21
C PRO A 81 10.30 3.95 -10.09
N GLU A 82 10.96 4.01 -11.25
CA GLU A 82 10.90 2.94 -12.26
C GLU A 82 11.28 1.56 -11.68
N TRP A 83 12.38 1.49 -10.93
CA TRP A 83 12.80 0.24 -10.29
C TRP A 83 11.72 -0.35 -9.37
N LYS A 84 10.97 0.50 -8.68
CA LYS A 84 9.92 0.09 -7.73
C LYS A 84 8.70 -0.41 -8.49
N ARG A 85 8.37 0.26 -9.60
CA ARG A 85 7.34 -0.19 -10.54
C ARG A 85 7.67 -1.58 -11.08
N VAL A 86 8.91 -1.82 -11.52
CA VAL A 86 9.36 -3.14 -12.01
C VAL A 86 9.18 -4.22 -10.94
N CYS A 87 9.58 -3.98 -9.70
CA CYS A 87 9.40 -4.95 -8.61
C CYS A 87 7.91 -5.24 -8.34
N MET A 88 7.07 -4.20 -8.31
CA MET A 88 5.64 -4.31 -8.04
C MET A 88 4.88 -5.03 -9.15
N GLU A 89 5.13 -4.68 -10.42
CA GLU A 89 4.53 -5.37 -11.58
C GLU A 89 4.96 -6.84 -11.64
N THR A 90 6.23 -7.14 -11.33
CA THR A 90 6.72 -8.51 -11.31
C THR A 90 6.12 -9.32 -10.15
N TYR A 91 5.91 -8.69 -8.98
CA TYR A 91 5.21 -9.30 -7.86
C TYR A 91 3.77 -9.67 -8.21
N VAL A 92 3.03 -8.79 -8.88
CA VAL A 92 1.65 -9.10 -9.34
C VAL A 92 1.66 -10.30 -10.27
N LYS A 93 2.55 -10.33 -11.28
CA LYS A 93 2.70 -11.49 -12.18
C LYS A 93 3.04 -12.77 -11.44
N CYS A 94 3.92 -12.69 -10.44
CA CYS A 94 4.30 -13.82 -9.62
C CYS A 94 3.09 -14.43 -8.90
N GLN A 95 2.23 -13.58 -8.34
CA GLN A 95 1.00 -13.99 -7.64
C GLN A 95 -0.08 -14.55 -8.59
N GLU A 96 -0.18 -14.01 -9.81
CA GLU A 96 -1.23 -14.40 -10.78
C GLU A 96 -0.87 -15.66 -11.59
N GLU A 97 0.42 -15.87 -11.86
CA GLU A 97 0.91 -16.93 -12.76
C GLU A 97 1.56 -18.11 -12.02
N ASP A 98 1.32 -18.25 -10.72
CA ASP A 98 1.83 -19.36 -9.88
C ASP A 98 3.33 -19.63 -10.06
N TRP A 99 4.15 -18.58 -10.00
CA TRP A 99 5.61 -18.71 -10.16
C TRP A 99 6.22 -19.60 -9.07
N LEU A 100 7.38 -20.17 -9.37
CA LEU A 100 8.22 -20.81 -8.37
C LEU A 100 8.67 -19.78 -7.32
N GLY A 101 8.78 -20.22 -6.07
CA GLY A 101 9.27 -19.41 -4.95
C GLY A 101 8.19 -18.53 -4.29
N HIS A 102 8.51 -17.96 -3.13
CA HIS A 102 7.60 -17.09 -2.39
C HIS A 102 7.65 -15.67 -2.96
N CYS A 103 6.58 -15.25 -3.64
CA CYS A 103 6.51 -13.95 -4.31
C CYS A 103 6.80 -12.76 -3.39
N TYR A 104 6.31 -12.81 -2.14
CA TYR A 104 6.58 -11.78 -1.15
C TYR A 104 8.07 -11.65 -0.81
N GLU A 105 8.76 -12.76 -0.54
CA GLU A 105 10.21 -12.78 -0.28
C GLU A 105 11.03 -12.25 -1.45
N CYS A 106 10.65 -12.62 -2.67
CA CYS A 106 11.32 -12.15 -3.88
C CYS A 106 11.08 -10.66 -4.15
N PHE A 107 9.89 -10.14 -3.81
CA PHE A 107 9.63 -8.71 -3.82
C PHE A 107 10.55 -7.97 -2.84
N ARG A 108 10.70 -8.47 -1.60
CA ARG A 108 11.59 -7.87 -0.59
C ARG A 108 13.05 -7.82 -1.06
N TYR A 109 13.50 -8.88 -1.75
CA TYR A 109 14.82 -8.90 -2.38
C TYR A 109 14.95 -7.83 -3.47
N CYS A 110 13.95 -7.74 -4.36
CA CYS A 110 13.93 -6.76 -5.45
C CYS A 110 13.98 -5.31 -4.92
N GLU A 111 13.30 -5.01 -3.82
CA GLU A 111 13.40 -3.72 -3.15
C GLU A 111 14.82 -3.43 -2.66
N GLY A 112 15.47 -4.42 -2.03
CA GLY A 112 16.84 -4.29 -1.55
C GLY A 112 17.87 -4.04 -2.65
N GLN A 113 17.67 -4.64 -3.84
CA GLN A 113 18.50 -4.44 -5.01
C GLN A 113 18.04 -3.30 -5.93
N LYS A 114 16.99 -2.57 -5.54
CA LYS A 114 16.40 -1.49 -6.34
C LYS A 114 16.11 -1.90 -7.79
N GLY A 115 15.32 -2.96 -7.98
CA GLY A 115 14.79 -3.35 -9.29
C GLY A 115 15.25 -4.72 -9.80
N GLU A 116 16.25 -5.34 -9.16
CA GLU A 116 16.71 -6.67 -9.58
C GLU A 116 15.88 -7.80 -8.97
N TRP A 117 14.93 -8.30 -9.75
CA TRP A 117 14.13 -9.47 -9.37
C TRP A 117 14.98 -10.75 -9.38
N PRO A 118 14.95 -11.60 -8.32
CA PRO A 118 15.79 -12.78 -8.22
C PRO A 118 15.25 -13.94 -9.09
N ARG A 119 15.50 -13.91 -10.41
CA ARG A 119 14.95 -14.88 -11.39
C ARG A 119 15.39 -16.34 -11.14
N ASN A 120 16.51 -16.55 -10.47
CA ASN A 120 16.98 -17.87 -10.06
C ASN A 120 16.13 -18.49 -8.94
N LYS A 121 15.41 -17.67 -8.16
CA LYS A 121 14.54 -18.11 -7.06
C LYS A 121 13.07 -17.99 -7.42
N CYS A 122 12.71 -16.87 -8.06
CA CYS A 122 11.35 -16.57 -8.46
C CYS A 122 11.22 -16.39 -9.96
N ARG A 123 10.64 -17.40 -10.61
CA ARG A 123 10.42 -17.46 -12.06
C ARG A 123 9.16 -18.26 -12.36
N ARG A 124 8.61 -18.07 -13.55
CA ARG A 124 7.55 -18.94 -14.09
C ARG A 124 7.95 -20.41 -13.94
N GLN A 125 6.98 -21.24 -13.61
CA GLN A 125 7.13 -22.68 -13.81
C GLN A 125 7.31 -22.87 -15.31
N GLN A 126 8.50 -23.27 -15.72
CA GLN A 126 8.75 -23.56 -17.11
C GLN A 126 7.89 -24.79 -17.43
N GLY A 127 6.77 -24.58 -18.12
CA GLY A 127 6.10 -25.67 -18.79
C GLY A 127 7.08 -26.23 -19.80
N ASP A 128 7.47 -27.49 -19.58
CA ASP A 128 7.81 -28.44 -20.64
C ASP A 128 6.97 -28.12 -21.89
N ASN A 129 7.64 -27.85 -23.00
CA ASN A 129 7.02 -27.96 -24.32
C ASN A 129 7.28 -29.37 -24.85
#